data_AF-A0A7J5EYY8-F1
#
_entry.id   AF-A0A7J5EYY8-F1
#
_cell.length_a   1.000
_cell.length_b   1.000
_cell.length_c   1.000
_cell.angle_alpha   90.00
_cell.angle_beta   90.00
_cell.angle_gamma   90.00
#
_symmetry.space_group_name_H-M   'P 1'
#
loop_
_entity.id
_entity.type
_entity.pdbx_description
1 polymer ?
#
loop_
_entity_poly.entity_id
_entity_poly.type
_entity_poly.pdbx_seq_one_letter_code
_entity_poly.pdbx_strand_id
1 'polypeptide(L)'
;MWRDVASRIALSAVIGGVLSCGNPYVLNGYRSPMGVGGQRLGLHTGIDFKAELGDVVLAAAPGFVASAMYSEEVGNAVLIGHLLSEEGFAYFTVYLHLEDIKVERGQEVRRGEHIGTAGSTGAASGGKVHVHFQLCTFACLVGTRDGDFKGVEDPMKFLVGCYDARRTYDDNHRLVLSYPVQCNPEASQ
;
A
#
# COMPACT_ATOMS: atom_id res chain seq x y z
N MET A 1 18.77 33.46 58.17
CA MET A 1 19.25 32.15 57.66
C MET A 1 18.02 31.37 57.23
N TRP A 2 17.94 30.94 55.95
CA TRP A 2 16.90 30.08 55.32
C TRP A 2 15.54 30.76 55.01
N ARG A 3 14.91 30.66 53.82
CA ARG A 3 15.33 30.31 52.44
C ARG A 3 14.11 30.62 51.53
N ASP A 4 14.36 31.06 50.31
CA ASP A 4 13.36 31.35 49.26
C ASP A 4 12.49 30.12 48.91
N VAL A 5 11.19 30.35 48.71
CA VAL A 5 10.28 29.37 48.08
C VAL A 5 9.98 29.87 46.66
N ALA A 6 10.88 29.59 45.73
CA ALA A 6 10.59 29.70 44.30
C ALA A 6 9.84 28.44 43.85
N SER A 7 8.57 28.63 43.50
CA SER A 7 7.73 27.60 42.87
C SER A 7 8.34 27.18 41.53
N ARG A 8 8.75 25.92 41.41
CA ARG A 8 9.26 25.34 40.17
C ARG A 8 8.10 24.74 39.40
N ILE A 9 7.73 25.38 38.30
CA ILE A 9 6.92 24.76 37.24
C ILE A 9 7.79 23.67 36.62
N ALA A 10 7.42 22.41 36.81
CA ALA A 10 7.97 21.31 36.04
C ALA A 10 7.32 21.35 34.64
N LEU A 11 8.00 21.95 33.66
CA LEU A 11 7.75 21.63 32.26
C LEU A 11 8.26 20.21 32.05
N SER A 12 7.36 19.23 32.00
CA SER A 12 7.65 17.96 31.37
C SER A 12 7.90 18.22 29.89
N ALA A 13 9.16 18.16 29.48
CA ALA A 13 9.52 18.03 28.09
C ALA A 13 9.00 16.68 27.60
N VAL A 14 7.84 16.68 26.95
CA VAL A 14 7.48 15.60 26.02
C VAL A 14 8.45 15.77 24.85
N ILE A 15 9.59 15.09 24.94
CA ILE A 15 10.39 14.80 23.75
C ILE A 15 9.56 13.81 22.95
N GLY A 16 8.62 14.34 22.18
CA GLY A 16 7.92 13.61 21.14
C GLY A 16 8.94 13.29 20.06
N GLY A 17 9.74 12.26 20.31
CA GLY A 17 10.52 11.62 19.27
C GLY A 17 9.55 11.24 18.17
N VAL A 18 9.77 11.79 16.98
CA VAL A 18 9.13 11.30 15.77
C VAL A 18 9.50 9.83 15.69
N LEU A 19 8.56 8.95 16.05
CA LEU A 19 8.68 7.53 15.76
C LEU A 19 8.89 7.45 14.26
N SER A 20 10.13 7.19 13.86
CA SER A 20 10.47 6.85 12.49
C SER A 20 9.64 5.61 12.18
N CYS A 21 8.55 5.76 11.42
CA CYS A 21 7.81 4.63 10.92
C CYS A 21 8.80 3.82 10.05
N GLY A 22 9.20 2.64 10.52
CA GLY A 22 10.04 1.74 9.73
C GLY A 22 9.36 1.44 8.40
N ASN A 23 10.13 1.31 7.32
CA ASN A 23 9.57 0.86 6.05
C ASN A 23 8.98 -0.55 6.22
N PRO A 24 7.86 -0.87 5.55
CA PRO A 24 7.32 -2.22 5.57
C PRO A 24 8.30 -3.19 4.93
N TYR A 25 8.29 -4.43 5.39
CA TYR A 25 9.16 -5.47 4.85
C TYR A 25 8.65 -5.91 3.47
N VAL A 26 9.53 -5.83 2.47
CA VAL A 26 9.26 -6.28 1.10
C VAL A 26 9.67 -7.75 0.99
N LEU A 27 8.70 -8.64 0.80
CA LEU A 27 8.94 -10.08 0.58
C LEU A 27 9.54 -10.32 -0.80
N ASN A 28 8.95 -9.71 -1.84
CA ASN A 28 9.44 -9.77 -3.21
C ASN A 28 9.26 -8.43 -3.90
N GLY A 29 10.30 -7.99 -4.62
CA GLY A 29 10.28 -6.75 -5.37
C GLY A 29 9.77 -6.92 -6.80
N TYR A 30 9.55 -5.78 -7.46
CA TYR A 30 9.24 -5.73 -8.89
C TYR A 30 10.35 -6.40 -9.71
N ARG A 31 9.94 -7.20 -10.69
CA ARG A 31 10.79 -8.06 -11.53
C ARG A 31 11.61 -9.12 -10.79
N SER A 32 11.23 -9.47 -9.56
CA SER A 32 11.77 -10.67 -8.90
C SER A 32 11.42 -11.92 -9.72
N PRO A 33 12.35 -12.90 -9.85
CA PRO A 33 12.03 -14.23 -10.38
C PRO A 33 11.23 -15.09 -9.38
N MET A 34 11.05 -14.59 -8.16
CA MET A 34 10.30 -15.21 -7.06
C MET A 34 9.04 -14.39 -6.76
N GLY A 35 7.98 -15.07 -6.34
CA GLY A 35 6.83 -14.51 -5.63
C GLY A 35 6.66 -15.21 -4.28
N VAL A 36 5.67 -14.82 -3.48
CA VAL A 36 5.47 -15.43 -2.14
C VAL A 36 5.19 -16.95 -2.23
N GLY A 37 4.55 -17.40 -3.31
CA GLY A 37 4.30 -18.82 -3.60
C GLY A 37 5.51 -19.61 -4.13
N GLY A 38 6.67 -18.97 -4.35
CA GLY A 38 7.88 -19.61 -4.87
C GLY A 38 8.32 -19.10 -6.25
N GLN A 39 9.00 -19.96 -7.02
CA GLN A 39 9.55 -19.58 -8.33
C GLN A 39 8.43 -19.29 -9.33
N ARG A 40 8.51 -18.15 -10.01
CA ARG A 40 7.52 -17.73 -11.01
C ARG A 40 7.95 -18.15 -12.41
N LEU A 41 6.96 -18.44 -13.26
CA LEU A 41 7.18 -18.67 -14.70
C LEU A 41 7.47 -17.36 -15.48
N GLY A 42 7.24 -16.22 -14.83
CA GLY A 42 7.52 -14.87 -15.35
C GLY A 42 8.15 -13.98 -14.26
N LEU A 43 8.37 -12.71 -14.60
CA LEU A 43 8.87 -11.72 -13.65
C LEU A 43 7.70 -11.16 -12.83
N HIS A 44 7.90 -11.02 -11.52
CA HIS A 44 6.95 -10.41 -10.62
C HIS A 44 6.58 -8.99 -11.09
N THR A 45 5.30 -8.70 -11.25
CA THR A 45 4.83 -7.42 -11.83
C THR A 45 4.50 -6.35 -10.79
N GLY A 46 4.60 -6.69 -9.51
CA GLY A 46 4.28 -5.82 -8.38
C GLY A 46 5.31 -5.93 -7.27
N ILE A 47 4.88 -5.60 -6.06
CA ILE A 47 5.64 -5.71 -4.82
C ILE A 47 4.79 -6.48 -3.82
N ASP A 48 5.39 -7.47 -3.19
CA ASP A 48 4.74 -8.24 -2.13
C ASP A 48 5.17 -7.63 -0.78
N PHE A 49 4.25 -6.96 -0.10
CA PHE A 49 4.49 -6.48 1.25
C PHE A 49 4.11 -7.54 2.27
N LYS A 50 4.99 -7.75 3.26
CA LYS A 50 4.68 -8.58 4.43
C LYS A 50 3.50 -7.97 5.18
N ALA A 51 2.55 -8.81 5.53
CA ALA A 51 1.38 -8.48 6.34
C ALA A 51 0.93 -9.73 7.10
N GLU A 52 0.19 -9.53 8.18
CA GLU A 52 -0.53 -10.57 8.92
C GLU A 52 -2.00 -10.63 8.48
N LEU A 53 -2.68 -11.75 8.77
CA LEU A 53 -4.07 -11.94 8.34
C LEU A 53 -4.95 -10.91 9.04
N GLY A 54 -5.72 -10.15 8.25
CA GLY A 54 -6.59 -9.09 8.77
C GLY A 54 -5.91 -7.73 8.94
N ASP A 55 -4.61 -7.60 8.64
CA ASP A 55 -3.93 -6.30 8.69
C ASP A 55 -4.61 -5.29 7.77
N VAL A 56 -4.71 -4.05 8.22
CA VAL A 56 -5.37 -2.97 7.46
C VAL A 56 -4.57 -2.64 6.19
N VAL A 57 -5.27 -2.67 5.05
CA VAL A 57 -4.76 -2.20 3.76
C VAL A 57 -5.31 -0.81 3.46
N LEU A 58 -4.41 0.09 3.06
CA LEU A 58 -4.66 1.50 2.86
C LEU A 58 -4.57 1.88 1.38
N ALA A 59 -5.44 2.80 0.94
CA ALA A 59 -5.29 3.45 -0.37
C ALA A 59 -3.95 4.22 -0.42
N ALA A 60 -3.08 3.85 -1.36
CA ALA A 60 -1.75 4.42 -1.49
C ALA A 60 -1.76 5.88 -1.95
N ALA A 61 -2.83 6.34 -2.60
CA ALA A 61 -3.03 7.69 -3.11
C ALA A 61 -4.54 7.97 -3.27
N PRO A 62 -4.97 9.25 -3.33
CA PRO A 62 -6.37 9.56 -3.58
C PRO A 62 -6.80 9.13 -4.98
N GLY A 63 -8.06 8.80 -5.16
CA GLY A 63 -8.58 8.36 -6.45
C GLY A 63 -9.99 7.81 -6.38
N PHE A 64 -10.39 7.06 -7.42
CA PHE A 64 -11.68 6.40 -7.50
C PHE A 64 -11.49 4.89 -7.66
N VAL A 65 -12.30 4.11 -6.94
CA VAL A 65 -12.28 2.64 -7.04
C VAL A 65 -12.80 2.24 -8.43
N ALA A 66 -11.90 1.87 -9.31
CA ALA A 66 -12.22 1.42 -10.66
C ALA A 66 -12.83 0.00 -10.65
N SER A 67 -12.38 -0.84 -9.72
CA SER A 67 -12.92 -2.19 -9.50
C SER A 67 -12.75 -2.62 -8.04
N ALA A 68 -13.73 -3.36 -7.55
CA ALA A 68 -13.71 -4.10 -6.29
C ALA A 68 -14.32 -5.46 -6.63
N MET A 69 -13.51 -6.52 -6.66
CA MET A 69 -13.92 -7.80 -7.24
C MET A 69 -13.26 -8.98 -6.56
N TYR A 70 -13.81 -10.17 -6.81
CA TYR A 70 -13.20 -11.45 -6.49
C TYR A 70 -12.97 -12.26 -7.76
N SER A 71 -11.84 -12.97 -7.83
CA SER A 71 -11.66 -14.09 -8.76
C SER A 71 -10.91 -15.23 -8.08
N GLU A 72 -11.07 -16.45 -8.60
CA GLU A 72 -10.37 -17.63 -8.07
C GLU A 72 -8.85 -17.51 -8.20
N GLU A 73 -8.36 -16.76 -9.19
CA GLU A 73 -6.92 -16.61 -9.45
C GLU A 73 -6.28 -15.59 -8.50
N VAL A 74 -6.78 -14.34 -8.48
CA VAL A 74 -6.15 -13.25 -7.72
C VAL A 74 -6.76 -13.00 -6.35
N GLY A 75 -7.91 -13.63 -6.05
CA GLY A 75 -8.64 -13.45 -4.81
C GLY A 75 -9.45 -12.16 -4.81
N ASN A 76 -9.68 -11.61 -3.62
CA ASN A 76 -10.26 -10.28 -3.48
C ASN A 76 -9.25 -9.23 -3.94
N ALA A 77 -9.72 -8.32 -4.79
CA ALA A 77 -8.91 -7.33 -5.46
C ALA A 77 -9.59 -5.97 -5.46
N VAL A 78 -8.80 -4.93 -5.19
CA VAL A 78 -9.20 -3.53 -5.34
C VAL A 78 -8.30 -2.88 -6.39
N LEU A 79 -8.90 -2.11 -7.30
CA LEU A 79 -8.20 -1.26 -8.26
C LEU A 79 -8.63 0.18 -8.04
N ILE A 80 -7.68 1.08 -7.82
CA ILE A 80 -7.94 2.51 -7.65
C ILE A 80 -7.31 3.26 -8.82
N GLY A 81 -8.11 4.00 -9.56
CA GLY A 81 -7.65 4.92 -10.61
C GLY A 81 -7.24 6.26 -10.02
N HIS A 82 -6.10 6.77 -10.47
CA HIS A 82 -5.52 8.05 -10.06
C HIS A 82 -5.51 9.05 -11.21
N LEU A 83 -6.21 10.17 -11.02
CA LEU A 83 -6.25 11.29 -11.95
C LEU A 83 -5.00 12.16 -11.71
N LEU A 84 -4.22 12.42 -12.77
CA LEU A 84 -3.09 13.36 -12.71
C LEU A 84 -3.36 14.65 -13.51
N SER A 85 -4.40 14.63 -14.34
CA SER A 85 -4.92 15.77 -15.09
C SER A 85 -6.41 15.59 -15.29
N GLU A 86 -7.07 16.64 -15.77
CA GLU A 86 -8.49 16.63 -16.16
C GLU A 86 -8.79 15.67 -17.34
N GLU A 87 -7.76 15.16 -18.03
CA GLU A 87 -7.91 14.28 -19.20
C GLU A 87 -8.18 12.81 -18.84
N GLY A 88 -8.11 12.44 -17.56
CA GLY A 88 -8.49 11.12 -17.07
C GLY A 88 -7.43 10.39 -16.24
N PHE A 89 -7.67 9.10 -16.00
CA PHE A 89 -6.78 8.28 -15.17
C PHE A 89 -5.47 7.99 -15.89
N ALA A 90 -4.36 8.43 -15.29
CA ALA A 90 -3.02 8.13 -15.82
C ALA A 90 -2.46 6.82 -15.27
N TYR A 91 -2.83 6.48 -14.02
CA TYR A 91 -2.33 5.32 -13.30
C TYR A 91 -3.43 4.60 -12.52
N PHE A 92 -3.21 3.32 -12.28
CA PHE A 92 -4.02 2.49 -11.40
C PHE A 92 -3.13 1.82 -10.37
N THR A 93 -3.51 1.87 -9.10
CA THR A 93 -2.95 0.98 -8.08
C THR A 93 -3.82 -0.25 -7.92
N VAL A 94 -3.19 -1.40 -7.78
CA VAL A 94 -3.87 -2.70 -7.64
C VAL A 94 -3.44 -3.35 -6.33
N TYR A 95 -4.42 -3.86 -5.59
CA TYR A 95 -4.25 -4.50 -4.29
C TYR A 95 -4.89 -5.89 -4.38
N LEU A 96 -4.10 -6.97 -4.32
CA LEU A 96 -4.57 -8.33 -4.50
C LEU A 96 -4.42 -9.18 -3.23
N HIS A 97 -5.02 -10.37 -3.28
CA HIS A 97 -5.00 -11.40 -2.23
C HIS A 97 -5.66 -10.99 -0.92
N LEU A 98 -6.53 -9.97 -0.95
CA LEU A 98 -7.15 -9.42 0.26
C LEU A 98 -8.05 -10.45 0.95
N GLU A 99 -8.17 -10.39 2.28
CA GLU A 99 -9.15 -11.22 3.01
C GLU A 99 -10.56 -10.67 2.83
N ASP A 100 -10.71 -9.35 2.91
CA ASP A 100 -11.97 -8.66 2.64
C ASP A 100 -11.77 -7.33 1.90
N ILE A 101 -12.87 -6.82 1.35
CA ILE A 101 -12.93 -5.53 0.67
C ILE A 101 -13.88 -4.61 1.46
N LYS A 102 -13.44 -3.37 1.72
CA LYS A 102 -14.21 -2.35 2.48
C LYS A 102 -14.73 -1.21 1.61
N VAL A 103 -14.48 -1.27 0.30
CA VAL A 103 -14.87 -0.23 -0.66
C VAL A 103 -15.61 -0.83 -1.85
N GLU A 104 -16.34 0.01 -2.57
CA GLU A 104 -17.11 -0.41 -3.74
C GLU A 104 -16.71 0.35 -5.00
N ARG A 105 -16.99 -0.25 -6.17
CA ARG A 105 -16.71 0.39 -7.46
C ARG A 105 -17.41 1.74 -7.57
N GLY A 106 -16.66 2.77 -7.98
CA GLY A 106 -17.13 4.14 -8.12
C GLY A 106 -16.91 5.01 -6.87
N GLN A 107 -16.56 4.41 -5.73
CA GLN A 107 -16.26 5.15 -4.50
C GLN A 107 -15.01 6.01 -4.68
N GLU A 108 -15.09 7.29 -4.27
CA GLU A 108 -13.92 8.14 -4.07
C GLU A 108 -13.22 7.76 -2.77
N VAL A 109 -11.89 7.61 -2.82
CA VAL A 109 -11.06 7.25 -1.66
C VAL A 109 -9.94 8.25 -1.47
N ARG A 110 -9.61 8.52 -0.21
CA ARG A 110 -8.46 9.35 0.18
C ARG A 110 -7.21 8.50 0.40
N ARG A 111 -6.04 9.12 0.28
CA ARG A 111 -4.78 8.49 0.72
C ARG A 111 -4.89 8.09 2.19
N GLY A 112 -4.50 6.85 2.50
CA GLY A 112 -4.58 6.30 3.86
C GLY A 112 -5.98 5.87 4.28
N GLU A 113 -6.96 5.88 3.37
CA GLU A 113 -8.28 5.32 3.65
C GLU A 113 -8.21 3.79 3.70
N HIS A 114 -8.92 3.16 4.64
CA HIS A 114 -8.97 1.71 4.80
C HIS A 114 -9.83 1.09 3.69
N ILE A 115 -9.22 0.29 2.81
CA ILE A 115 -9.87 -0.26 1.62
C ILE A 115 -10.17 -1.76 1.69
N GLY A 116 -9.58 -2.47 2.65
CA GLY A 116 -9.64 -3.90 2.78
C GLY A 116 -8.64 -4.39 3.82
N THR A 117 -8.57 -5.70 3.99
CA THR A 117 -7.61 -6.33 4.89
C THR A 117 -6.72 -7.33 4.18
N ALA A 118 -5.49 -7.49 4.66
CA ALA A 118 -4.53 -8.41 4.09
C ALA A 118 -4.97 -9.86 4.30
N GLY A 119 -4.77 -10.69 3.28
CA GLY A 119 -5.19 -12.08 3.31
C GLY A 119 -4.31 -12.96 2.43
N SER A 120 -4.84 -14.12 2.12
CA SER A 120 -4.23 -15.09 1.21
C SER A 120 -5.27 -15.67 0.26
N THR A 121 -6.21 -14.83 -0.21
CA THR A 121 -7.24 -15.28 -1.14
C THR A 121 -6.68 -15.37 -2.56
N GLY A 122 -7.29 -16.22 -3.38
CA GLY A 122 -6.84 -16.49 -4.74
C GLY A 122 -5.70 -17.50 -4.81
N ALA A 123 -5.68 -18.30 -5.86
CA ALA A 123 -4.68 -19.33 -6.09
C ALA A 123 -3.25 -18.74 -6.19
N ALA A 124 -3.11 -17.56 -6.79
CA ALA A 124 -1.82 -16.90 -6.98
C ALA A 124 -1.14 -16.46 -5.67
N SER A 125 -1.89 -16.36 -4.56
CA SER A 125 -1.31 -16.06 -3.24
C SER A 125 -0.44 -17.21 -2.69
N GLY A 126 -0.60 -18.43 -3.22
CA GLY A 126 0.05 -19.64 -2.69
C GLY A 126 -0.37 -19.99 -1.25
N GLY A 127 -1.50 -19.48 -0.77
CA GLY A 127 -1.97 -19.67 0.60
C GLY A 127 -1.10 -18.98 1.66
N LYS A 128 -0.36 -17.95 1.26
CA LYS A 128 0.50 -17.15 2.14
C LYS A 128 -0.06 -15.75 2.27
N VAL A 129 -0.11 -15.24 3.50
CA VAL A 129 -0.65 -13.91 3.76
C VAL A 129 0.37 -12.84 3.36
N HIS A 130 -0.06 -11.93 2.49
CA HIS A 130 0.69 -10.76 2.04
C HIS A 130 -0.23 -9.79 1.31
N VAL A 131 0.26 -8.58 1.03
CA VAL A 131 -0.40 -7.65 0.10
C VAL A 131 0.43 -7.55 -1.15
N HIS A 132 -0.11 -8.05 -2.26
CA HIS A 132 0.48 -7.83 -3.58
C HIS A 132 0.00 -6.49 -4.13
N PHE A 133 0.96 -5.61 -4.42
CA PHE A 133 0.73 -4.23 -4.83
C PHE A 133 1.34 -3.95 -6.19
N GLN A 134 0.52 -3.55 -7.17
CA GLN A 134 0.99 -3.17 -8.51
C GLN A 134 0.67 -1.70 -8.80
N LEU A 135 1.49 -1.13 -9.68
CA LEU A 135 1.23 0.12 -10.34
C LEU A 135 1.08 -0.15 -11.84
N CYS A 136 -0.11 0.08 -12.38
CA CYS A 136 -0.40 -0.01 -13.80
C CYS A 136 -0.53 1.38 -14.42
N THR A 137 -0.13 1.52 -15.67
CA THR A 137 -0.44 2.67 -16.52
C THR A 137 -1.85 2.54 -17.11
N PHE A 138 -2.23 3.41 -18.06
CA PHE A 138 -3.51 3.35 -18.78
C PHE A 138 -3.83 1.99 -19.44
N ALA A 139 -2.84 1.12 -19.62
CA ALA A 139 -2.97 -0.22 -20.18
C ALA A 139 -3.18 -1.32 -19.12
N CYS A 140 -3.82 -1.01 -17.99
CA CYS A 140 -4.14 -1.96 -16.91
C CYS A 140 -5.10 -3.07 -17.40
N LEU A 141 -4.53 -4.08 -18.07
CA LEU A 141 -5.24 -5.21 -18.63
C LEU A 141 -4.87 -6.47 -17.83
N VAL A 142 -5.88 -7.20 -17.35
CA VAL A 142 -5.71 -8.58 -16.84
C VAL A 142 -5.05 -9.40 -17.95
N GLY A 143 -3.94 -10.09 -17.72
CA GLY A 143 -3.40 -10.87 -18.84
C GLY A 143 -2.06 -11.58 -18.74
N THR A 144 -1.44 -11.76 -17.57
CA THR A 144 -0.35 -12.74 -17.47
C THR A 144 -0.90 -14.12 -17.09
N ARG A 145 -0.10 -15.16 -17.31
CA ARG A 145 -0.46 -16.56 -17.03
C ARG A 145 -0.56 -16.90 -15.54
N ASP A 146 -0.17 -15.97 -14.67
CA ASP A 146 -0.09 -16.07 -13.21
C ASP A 146 -0.96 -15.02 -12.49
N GLY A 147 -1.94 -14.44 -13.20
CA GLY A 147 -2.95 -13.53 -12.61
C GLY A 147 -2.57 -12.04 -12.57
N ASP A 148 -1.34 -11.69 -12.92
CA ASP A 148 -0.85 -10.30 -12.91
C ASP A 148 -1.40 -9.44 -14.07
N PHE A 149 -1.31 -8.12 -13.87
CA PHE A 149 -1.72 -7.10 -14.84
C PHE A 149 -0.56 -6.71 -15.79
N LYS A 150 -0.90 -6.34 -17.03
CA LYS A 150 0.04 -5.77 -18.02
C LYS A 150 0.15 -4.25 -17.89
N GLY A 151 1.18 -3.67 -18.53
CA GLY A 151 1.40 -2.22 -18.51
C GLY A 151 1.88 -1.69 -17.15
N VAL A 152 2.59 -2.53 -16.40
CA VAL A 152 3.05 -2.25 -15.03
C VAL A 152 4.39 -1.50 -14.98
N GLU A 153 4.50 -0.60 -14.04
CA GLU A 153 5.72 0.09 -13.65
C GLU A 153 6.16 -0.31 -12.25
N ASP A 154 7.43 -0.11 -11.93
CA ASP A 154 7.97 -0.33 -10.59
C ASP A 154 7.33 0.65 -9.59
N PRO A 155 6.49 0.19 -8.64
CA PRO A 155 5.83 1.09 -7.69
C PRO A 155 6.82 1.78 -6.74
N MET A 156 8.01 1.20 -6.52
CA MET A 156 9.03 1.78 -5.63
C MET A 156 9.51 3.15 -6.10
N LYS A 157 9.40 3.47 -7.39
CA LYS A 157 9.75 4.80 -7.94
C LYS A 157 8.81 5.91 -7.49
N PHE A 158 7.60 5.56 -7.07
CA PHE A 158 6.54 6.49 -6.70
C PHE A 158 6.26 6.48 -5.19
N LEU A 159 6.70 5.44 -4.49
CA LEU A 159 6.54 5.29 -3.04
C LEU A 159 7.46 6.24 -2.27
N VAL A 160 6.87 7.11 -1.44
CA VAL A 160 7.60 8.12 -0.64
C VAL A 160 7.64 7.81 0.85
N GLY A 161 7.26 6.59 1.23
CA GLY A 161 7.26 6.11 2.60
C GLY A 161 5.87 5.81 3.15
N CYS A 162 5.81 5.69 4.47
CA CYS A 162 4.58 5.41 5.21
C CYS A 162 3.53 6.49 5.03
N TYR A 163 2.26 6.10 5.11
CA TYR A 163 1.19 7.07 5.23
C TYR A 163 1.33 7.84 6.56
N ASP A 164 1.33 9.17 6.50
CA ASP A 164 1.25 10.07 7.65
C ASP A 164 0.19 11.12 7.34
N ALA A 165 -0.91 11.10 8.12
CA ALA A 165 -2.02 12.04 7.97
C ALA A 165 -1.61 13.51 8.17
N ARG A 166 -0.44 13.78 8.76
CA ARG A 166 0.10 15.14 8.97
C ARG A 166 1.06 15.57 7.86
N ARG A 167 1.45 14.66 6.97
CA ARG A 167 2.38 14.95 5.88
C ARG A 167 1.61 15.54 4.69
N THR A 168 2.15 16.62 4.13
CA THR A 168 1.74 17.10 2.81
C THR A 168 2.40 16.24 1.74
N TYR A 169 1.59 15.74 0.81
CA TYR A 169 2.05 15.01 -0.38
C TYR A 169 1.95 15.96 -1.58
N ASP A 170 3.06 16.15 -2.29
CA ASP A 170 3.13 17.04 -3.45
C ASP A 170 2.71 16.30 -4.73
N ASP A 171 1.39 16.23 -4.89
CA ASP A 171 0.70 15.49 -5.95
C ASP A 171 0.52 16.34 -7.23
N ASN A 172 1.21 17.48 -7.35
CA ASN A 172 1.11 18.39 -8.48
C ASN A 172 1.64 17.76 -9.79
N HIS A 173 0.71 17.29 -10.64
CA HIS A 173 0.98 16.68 -11.95
C HIS A 173 1.89 15.43 -11.93
N ARG A 174 2.06 14.80 -10.77
CA ARG A 174 2.78 13.53 -10.64
C ARG A 174 2.08 12.61 -9.66
N LEU A 175 2.22 11.31 -9.89
CA LEU A 175 1.78 10.33 -8.91
C LEU A 175 2.79 10.27 -7.75
N VAL A 176 2.27 10.36 -6.54
CA VAL A 176 3.02 10.10 -5.31
C VAL A 176 2.25 9.05 -4.54
N LEU A 177 2.92 7.99 -4.07
CA LEU A 177 2.31 6.86 -3.36
C LEU A 177 2.84 6.79 -1.93
N SER A 178 1.97 6.45 -0.98
CA SER A 178 2.38 5.92 0.33
C SER A 178 2.33 4.40 0.30
N TYR A 179 3.03 3.74 1.22
CA TYR A 179 2.88 2.29 1.35
C TYR A 179 1.41 1.89 1.59
N PRO A 180 0.96 0.78 0.98
CA PRO A 180 -0.42 0.32 1.09
C PRO A 180 -0.68 -0.48 2.38
N VAL A 181 0.36 -0.77 3.15
CA VAL A 181 0.29 -1.46 4.44
C VAL A 181 0.72 -0.53 5.56
N GLN A 182 0.22 -0.77 6.77
CA GLN A 182 0.69 -0.04 7.94
C GLN A 182 2.19 -0.29 8.15
N CYS A 183 2.93 0.80 8.36
CA CYS A 183 4.32 0.70 8.73
C CYS A 183 4.44 0.32 10.20
N ASN A 184 5.10 -0.81 10.46
CA ASN A 184 5.42 -1.20 11.82
C ASN A 184 6.86 -0.78 12.16
N PRO A 185 7.10 0.08 13.17
CA PRO A 185 8.44 0.42 13.63
C PRO A 185 9.22 -0.80 14.18
N GLU A 186 8.57 -1.92 14.47
CA GLU A 186 9.21 -3.14 14.99
C GLU A 186 9.57 -4.18 13.91
N ALA A 187 9.18 -3.98 12.64
CA ALA A 187 9.38 -4.96 11.56
C ALA A 187 10.79 -5.00 10.95
N SER A 188 11.74 -4.22 11.50
CA SER A 188 13.13 -4.21 11.05
C SER A 188 14.01 -5.18 11.85
N GLN A 189 13.70 -6.47 11.83
CA GLN A 189 14.62 -7.56 12.25
C GLN A 189 14.40 -8.80 11.40
#